data_AF-A0A538SKH7-F1
#
_entry.id   AF-A0A538SKH7-F1
#
_cell.length_a   1.000
_cell.length_b   1.000
_cell.length_c   1.000
_cell.angle_alpha   90.00
_cell.angle_beta   90.00
_cell.angle_gamma   90.00
#
_symmetry.space_group_name_H-M   'P 1'
#
loop_
_entity.id
_entity.type
_entity.pdbx_description
1 polymer ?
#
loop_
_entity_poly.entity_id
_entity_poly.type
_entity_poly.pdbx_seq_one_letter_code
_entity_poly.pdbx_strand_id
1 'polypeptide(L)'
;MMHAVRRSRPFWLLPEGRTPRPELWLYAAAVVAMLLVEVWQTSRVTQLCLGLEQARAASQRAEARLEFLRAALERQSTRAELTPVAAELGLRPVDAEQIVALPSEYLADDRPTAADGRPVSLLAWAERASRALVPEATARSRAVN
;
A
#
# COMPACT_ATOMS: atom_id res chain seq x y z
N MET A 1 -22.18 84.93 21.96
CA MET A 1 -22.68 83.99 22.98
C MET A 1 -23.23 82.78 22.26
N MET A 2 -22.40 81.76 22.00
CA MET A 2 -22.76 80.58 21.19
C MET A 2 -23.17 79.45 22.13
N HIS A 3 -24.44 79.05 22.09
CA HIS A 3 -24.91 77.85 22.75
C HIS A 3 -24.52 76.63 21.92
N ALA A 4 -23.57 75.84 22.40
CA ALA A 4 -23.25 74.54 21.83
C ALA A 4 -24.43 73.59 22.08
N VAL A 5 -25.22 73.33 21.04
CA VAL A 5 -26.30 72.33 21.07
C VAL A 5 -25.66 70.94 21.20
N ARG A 6 -25.74 70.39 22.42
CA ARG A 6 -25.32 69.02 22.73
C ARG A 6 -26.29 68.07 22.04
N ARG A 7 -25.93 67.56 20.85
CA ARG A 7 -26.68 66.51 20.16
C ARG A 7 -26.57 65.22 20.98
N SER A 8 -27.65 64.86 21.69
CA SER A 8 -27.85 63.54 22.26
C SER A 8 -27.97 62.53 21.13
N ARG A 9 -27.00 61.60 21.03
CA ARG A 9 -27.13 60.48 20.09
C ARG A 9 -28.20 59.51 20.60
N PRO A 10 -29.03 58.94 19.71
CA PRO A 10 -30.07 58.02 20.15
C PRO A 10 -29.50 56.72 20.71
N PHE A 11 -30.11 56.21 21.79
CA PHE A 11 -29.61 55.04 22.50
C PHE A 11 -29.66 53.74 21.64
N TRP A 12 -30.55 53.69 20.65
CA TRP A 12 -30.69 52.55 19.73
C TRP A 12 -29.60 52.48 18.65
N LEU A 13 -28.74 53.50 18.55
CA LEU A 13 -27.53 53.49 17.71
C LEU A 13 -26.29 53.03 18.48
N LEU A 14 -26.40 52.69 19.77
CA LEU A 14 -25.32 51.99 20.44
C LEU A 14 -25.25 50.59 19.84
N PRO A 15 -24.13 50.20 19.21
CA PRO A 15 -23.92 48.79 18.93
C PRO A 15 -24.02 48.07 20.27
N GLU A 16 -24.96 47.14 20.40
CA GLU A 16 -25.01 46.23 21.53
C GLU A 16 -23.63 45.59 21.63
N GLY A 17 -22.87 46.06 22.62
CA GLY A 17 -21.62 45.44 23.01
C GLY A 17 -21.99 44.05 23.47
N ARG A 18 -21.93 43.07 22.56
CA ARG A 18 -22.04 41.65 22.88
C ARG A 18 -20.91 41.36 23.86
N THR A 19 -21.22 41.42 25.14
CA THR A 19 -20.34 40.91 26.18
C THR A 19 -20.09 39.44 25.85
N PRO A 20 -18.84 39.03 25.55
CA PRO A 20 -18.57 37.64 25.25
C PRO A 20 -19.01 36.81 26.45
N ARG A 21 -20.02 35.96 26.28
CA ARG A 21 -20.46 35.08 27.35
C ARG A 21 -19.37 34.03 27.55
N PRO A 22 -18.63 34.05 28.68
CA PRO A 22 -17.49 33.17 28.89
C PRO A 22 -17.89 31.69 28.87
N GLU A 23 -19.13 31.38 29.23
CA GLU A 23 -19.71 30.04 29.18
C GLU A 23 -19.73 29.45 27.77
N LEU A 24 -20.03 30.25 26.74
CA LEU A 24 -20.02 29.77 25.35
C LEU A 24 -18.61 29.41 24.87
N TRP A 25 -17.61 30.11 25.36
CA TRP A 25 -16.21 29.79 25.08
C TRP A 25 -15.78 28.48 25.74
N LEU A 26 -16.28 28.17 26.94
CA LEU A 26 -16.03 26.89 27.60
C LEU A 26 -16.65 25.73 26.81
N TYR A 27 -17.89 25.88 26.33
CA TYR A 27 -18.51 24.86 25.48
C TYR A 27 -17.76 24.68 24.15
N ALA A 28 -17.37 25.77 23.49
CA ALA A 28 -16.57 25.71 22.28
C ALA A 28 -15.22 25.02 22.51
N ALA A 29 -14.53 25.34 23.60
CA ALA A 29 -13.28 24.70 23.98
C ALA A 29 -13.45 23.19 24.26
N ALA A 30 -14.53 22.80 24.94
CA ALA A 30 -14.83 21.40 25.21
C ALA A 30 -15.10 20.61 23.92
N VAL A 31 -15.87 21.17 22.99
CA VAL A 31 -16.12 20.56 21.67
C VAL A 31 -14.83 20.42 20.89
N VAL A 32 -13.99 21.46 20.84
CA VAL A 32 -12.70 21.41 20.15
C VAL A 32 -11.77 20.36 20.79
N ALA A 33 -11.72 20.29 22.11
CA ALA A 33 -10.93 19.29 22.82
C ALA A 33 -11.41 17.86 22.49
N MET A 34 -12.72 17.63 22.47
CA MET A 34 -13.30 16.33 22.10
C MET A 34 -12.93 15.94 20.66
N LEU A 35 -13.09 16.85 19.70
CA LEU A 35 -12.74 16.62 18.30
C LEU A 35 -11.23 16.34 18.13
N LEU A 36 -10.37 17.03 18.87
CA LEU A 36 -8.92 16.77 18.85
C LEU A 36 -8.59 15.36 19.35
N VAL A 37 -9.28 14.88 20.38
CA VAL A 37 -9.12 13.50 20.87
C VAL A 37 -9.54 12.50 19.80
N GLU A 38 -10.67 12.71 19.12
CA GLU A 38 -11.15 11.82 18.05
C GLU A 38 -10.18 11.78 16.86
N VAL A 39 -9.68 12.93 16.43
CA VAL A 39 -8.69 13.02 15.35
C VAL A 39 -7.38 12.34 15.77
N TRP A 40 -6.94 12.54 17.01
CA TRP A 40 -5.75 11.87 17.53
C TRP A 40 -5.91 10.35 17.59
N GLN A 41 -7.06 9.86 18.05
CA GLN A 41 -7.37 8.43 18.06
C GLN A 41 -7.38 7.85 16.64
N THR A 42 -7.98 8.54 15.69
CA THR A 42 -8.04 8.11 14.29
C THR A 42 -6.65 8.11 13.65
N SER A 43 -5.82 9.12 13.95
CA SER A 43 -4.43 9.15 13.53
C SER A 43 -3.61 8.00 14.13
N ARG A 44 -3.84 7.64 15.39
CA ARG A 44 -3.16 6.50 16.01
C ARG A 44 -3.58 5.17 15.41
N VAL A 45 -4.88 4.97 15.17
CA VAL A 45 -5.40 3.74 14.55
C VAL A 45 -4.83 3.58 13.13
N THR A 46 -4.83 4.65 12.33
CA THR A 46 -4.26 4.61 10.97
C THR A 46 -2.76 4.31 10.99
N GLN A 47 -2.00 4.90 11.91
CA GLN A 47 -0.57 4.56 12.10
C GLN A 47 -0.38 3.08 12.45
N LEU A 48 -1.21 2.54 13.35
CA LEU A 48 -1.14 1.14 13.75
C LEU A 48 -1.52 0.21 12.60
N CYS A 49 -2.55 0.53 11.81
CA CYS A 49 -2.94 -0.23 10.63
C CYS A 49 -1.82 -0.25 9.59
N LEU A 50 -1.19 0.89 9.32
CA LEU A 50 -0.04 0.95 8.40
C LEU A 50 1.14 0.12 8.90
N GLY A 51 1.44 0.19 10.20
CA GLY A 51 2.49 -0.63 10.81
C GLY A 51 2.18 -2.13 10.70
N LEU A 52 0.93 -2.53 10.91
CA LEU A 52 0.49 -3.91 10.80
C LEU A 52 0.57 -4.43 9.36
N GLU A 53 0.12 -3.64 8.38
CA GLU A 53 0.24 -3.99 6.96
C GLU A 53 1.70 -4.10 6.51
N GLN A 54 2.57 -3.22 6.99
CA GLN A 54 4.02 -3.31 6.72
C GLN A 54 4.63 -4.58 7.33
N ALA A 55 4.27 -4.91 8.58
CA ALA A 55 4.74 -6.12 9.23
C ALA A 55 4.24 -7.38 8.52
N ARG A 56 2.97 -7.39 8.08
CA ARG A 56 2.37 -8.48 7.31
C ARG A 56 3.02 -8.66 5.95
N ALA A 57 3.30 -7.57 5.23
CA ALA A 57 4.01 -7.63 3.96
C ALA A 57 5.44 -8.17 4.14
N ALA A 58 6.12 -7.79 5.22
CA ALA A 58 7.45 -8.32 5.55
C ALA A 58 7.40 -9.82 5.88
N SER A 59 6.41 -10.28 6.65
CA SER A 59 6.27 -11.70 6.98
C SER A 59 5.96 -12.54 5.74
N GLN A 60 5.05 -12.08 4.86
CA GLN A 60 4.73 -12.76 3.61
C GLN A 60 5.95 -12.90 2.68
N ARG A 61 6.78 -11.86 2.57
CA ARG A 61 8.03 -11.94 1.79
C ARG A 61 9.02 -12.93 2.40
N ALA A 62 9.11 -12.99 3.73
CA ALA A 62 9.96 -13.95 4.41
C ALA A 62 9.47 -15.40 4.20
N GLU A 63 8.17 -15.63 4.30
CA GLU A 63 7.53 -16.92 4.03
C GLU A 63 7.77 -17.38 2.59
N ALA A 64 7.50 -16.52 1.60
CA ALA A 64 7.76 -16.83 0.19
C ALA A 64 9.24 -17.17 -0.06
N ARG A 65 10.17 -16.46 0.58
CA ARG A 65 11.60 -16.76 0.49
C ARG A 65 11.93 -18.13 1.10
N LEU A 66 11.32 -18.48 2.23
CA LEU A 66 11.51 -19.79 2.86
C LEU A 66 10.95 -20.92 1.99
N GLU A 67 9.77 -20.74 1.41
CA GLU A 67 9.18 -21.70 0.48
C GLU A 67 10.05 -21.90 -0.76
N PHE A 68 10.58 -20.82 -1.35
CA PHE A 68 11.52 -20.91 -2.46
C PHE A 68 12.77 -21.71 -2.09
N LEU A 69 13.35 -21.43 -0.92
CA LEU A 69 14.55 -22.14 -0.45
C LEU A 69 14.26 -23.62 -0.17
N ARG A 70 13.10 -23.94 0.41
CA ARG A 70 12.65 -25.32 0.61
C ARG A 70 12.50 -26.06 -0.72
N ALA A 71 11.81 -25.45 -1.68
CA ALA A 71 11.65 -26.03 -3.01
C ALA A 71 13.00 -26.18 -3.74
N ALA A 72 13.94 -25.25 -3.56
CA ALA A 72 15.28 -25.36 -4.11
C ALA A 72 16.06 -26.54 -3.50
N LEU A 73 15.96 -26.74 -2.18
CA LEU A 73 16.56 -27.89 -1.48
C LEU A 73 15.94 -29.21 -1.93
N GLU A 74 14.60 -29.29 -2.07
CA GLU A 74 13.92 -30.48 -2.58
C GLU A 74 14.31 -30.81 -4.03
N ARG A 75 14.49 -29.80 -4.88
CA ARG A 75 15.03 -30.00 -6.24
C ARG A 75 16.47 -30.53 -6.22
N GLN A 76 17.28 -30.10 -5.26
CA GLN A 76 18.65 -30.60 -5.11
C GLN A 76 18.68 -32.03 -4.58
N SER A 77 17.84 -32.38 -3.61
CA SER A 77 17.74 -33.74 -3.09
C SER A 77 17.23 -34.71 -4.16
N THR A 78 16.17 -34.34 -4.88
CA THR A 78 15.66 -35.15 -6.01
C THR A 78 16.69 -35.30 -7.12
N ARG A 79 17.45 -34.23 -7.44
CA ARG A 79 18.55 -34.35 -8.41
C ARG A 79 19.63 -35.30 -7.92
N ALA A 80 20.02 -35.23 -6.65
CA ALA A 80 21.01 -36.15 -6.07
C ALA A 80 20.54 -37.61 -6.13
N GLU A 81 19.27 -37.88 -5.84
CA GLU A 81 18.67 -39.22 -5.94
C GLU A 81 18.58 -39.74 -7.39
N LEU A 82 18.39 -38.84 -8.36
CA LEU A 82 18.34 -39.19 -9.78
C LEU A 82 19.73 -39.40 -10.41
N THR A 83 20.81 -38.87 -9.83
CA THR A 83 22.17 -39.05 -10.37
C THR A 83 22.64 -40.50 -10.50
N PRO A 84 22.48 -41.40 -9.51
CA PRO A 84 22.85 -42.81 -9.69
C PRO A 84 22.01 -43.51 -10.75
N VAL A 85 20.69 -43.24 -10.81
CA VAL A 85 19.79 -43.83 -11.82
C VAL A 85 20.15 -43.35 -13.24
N ALA A 86 20.49 -42.07 -13.39
CA ALA A 86 20.96 -41.53 -14.67
C ALA A 86 22.28 -42.18 -15.12
N ALA A 87 23.20 -42.42 -14.17
CA ALA A 87 24.45 -43.11 -14.45
C ALA A 87 24.24 -44.57 -14.89
N GLU A 88 23.30 -45.30 -14.28
CA GLU A 88 22.91 -46.65 -14.70
C GLU A 88 22.32 -46.68 -16.12
N LEU A 89 21.59 -45.63 -16.50
CA LEU A 89 21.04 -45.45 -17.84
C LEU A 89 22.06 -44.92 -18.86
N GLY A 90 23.32 -44.72 -18.47
CA GLY A 90 24.38 -44.19 -19.33
C GLY A 90 24.23 -42.71 -19.69
N LEU A 91 23.33 -41.99 -19.02
CA LEU A 91 23.12 -40.56 -19.21
C LEU A 91 24.25 -39.80 -18.51
N ARG A 92 25.05 -39.06 -19.29
CA ARG A 92 26.06 -38.15 -18.75
C ARG A 92 25.44 -36.77 -18.45
N PRO A 93 25.94 -36.06 -17.43
CA PRO A 93 25.56 -34.67 -17.24
C PRO A 93 25.88 -33.87 -18.49
N VAL A 94 25.00 -32.94 -18.84
CA VAL A 94 25.18 -32.02 -19.99
C VAL A 94 26.52 -31.32 -19.86
N ASP A 95 27.31 -31.34 -20.93
CA ASP A 95 28.62 -30.70 -20.99
C ASP A 95 28.45 -29.18 -20.92
N ALA A 96 29.34 -28.48 -20.21
CA ALA A 96 29.23 -27.03 -20.02
C ALA A 96 29.26 -26.26 -21.36
N GLU A 97 29.94 -26.81 -22.37
CA GLU A 97 29.99 -26.28 -23.74
C GLU A 97 28.65 -26.40 -24.49
N GLN A 98 27.73 -27.25 -24.02
CA GLN A 98 26.39 -27.41 -24.59
C GLN A 98 25.37 -26.45 -23.95
N ILE A 99 25.75 -25.72 -22.90
CA ILE A 99 24.90 -24.76 -22.22
C ILE A 99 25.04 -23.41 -22.95
N VAL A 100 24.10 -23.12 -23.85
CA VAL A 100 23.99 -21.79 -24.45
C VAL A 100 23.33 -20.86 -23.44
N ALA A 101 24.10 -19.94 -22.87
CA ALA A 101 23.55 -18.84 -22.08
C ALA A 101 22.73 -17.95 -23.00
N LEU A 102 21.41 -17.90 -22.76
CA LEU A 102 20.52 -17.05 -23.53
C LEU A 102 20.84 -15.58 -23.22
N PRO A 103 21.11 -14.72 -24.23
CA PRO A 103 21.34 -13.30 -23.97
C PRO A 103 20.15 -12.68 -23.26
N SER A 104 20.40 -11.75 -22.34
CA SER A 104 19.37 -11.14 -21.49
C SER A 104 18.24 -10.46 -22.26
N GLU A 105 18.52 -10.07 -23.50
CA GLU A 105 17.58 -9.49 -24.47
C GLU A 105 16.53 -10.49 -25.01
N TYR A 106 16.75 -11.80 -24.86
CA TYR A 106 15.76 -12.85 -25.16
C TYR A 106 15.05 -13.38 -23.92
N LEU A 107 15.46 -12.95 -22.72
CA LEU A 107 14.70 -13.18 -21.51
C LEU A 107 13.58 -12.14 -21.50
N ALA A 108 12.34 -12.61 -21.32
CA ALA A 108 11.19 -11.70 -21.17
C ALA A 108 11.52 -10.70 -20.06
N ASP A 109 11.38 -9.41 -20.39
CA ASP A 109 11.71 -8.31 -19.49
C ASP A 109 10.70 -8.33 -18.34
N ASP A 110 11.04 -9.01 -17.24
CA ASP A 110 10.19 -9.17 -16.04
C ASP A 110 10.15 -7.89 -15.19
N ARG A 111 10.44 -6.74 -15.81
CA ARG A 111 10.26 -5.45 -15.17
C ARG A 111 8.76 -5.21 -15.08
N PRO A 112 8.19 -5.01 -13.87
CA PRO A 112 6.87 -4.42 -13.78
C PRO A 112 6.99 -3.07 -14.48
N THR A 113 6.31 -2.94 -15.62
CA THR A 113 6.28 -1.70 -16.39
C THR A 113 5.81 -0.62 -15.42
N ALA A 114 6.72 0.27 -15.02
CA ALA A 114 6.36 1.51 -14.38
C ALA A 114 5.48 2.21 -15.42
N ALA A 115 4.16 2.14 -15.23
CA ALA A 115 3.21 2.76 -16.12
C ALA A 115 3.37 4.27 -15.95
N ASP A 116 4.20 4.83 -16.82
CA ASP A 116 4.29 6.25 -17.09
C ASP A 116 2.89 6.80 -17.37
N GLY A 117 2.40 7.61 -16.43
CA GLY A 117 1.75 8.90 -16.69
C GLY A 117 0.63 9.02 -17.72
N ARG A 118 -0.08 7.95 -18.11
CA ARG A 118 -1.25 8.03 -19.01
C ARG A 118 -2.57 7.79 -18.27
N PRO A 119 -3.63 8.55 -18.57
CA PRO A 119 -4.86 8.51 -17.82
C PRO A 119 -5.50 7.12 -17.92
N VAL A 120 -5.83 6.57 -16.75
CA VAL A 120 -6.38 5.25 -16.51
C VAL A 120 -7.59 5.02 -17.42
N SER A 121 -7.39 4.25 -18.49
CA SER A 121 -8.48 3.86 -19.38
C SER A 121 -9.36 2.83 -18.68
N LEU A 122 -10.68 2.88 -18.94
CA LEU A 122 -11.70 1.96 -18.42
C LEU A 122 -11.32 0.47 -18.57
N LEU A 123 -10.43 0.18 -19.52
CA LEU A 123 -9.89 -1.15 -19.79
C LEU A 123 -9.01 -1.68 -18.63
N ALA A 124 -8.23 -0.81 -17.97
CA ALA A 124 -7.43 -1.18 -16.80
C ALA A 124 -8.30 -1.45 -15.56
N TRP A 125 -9.49 -0.85 -15.49
CA TRP A 125 -10.47 -1.13 -14.45
C TRP A 125 -11.22 -2.44 -14.71
N ALA A 126 -11.60 -2.69 -15.96
CA ALA A 126 -12.20 -3.94 -16.38
C ALA A 126 -11.26 -5.14 -16.17
N GLU A 127 -9.96 -4.96 -16.43
CA GLU A 127 -8.95 -5.98 -16.18
C GLU A 127 -8.73 -6.24 -14.67
N ARG A 128 -8.80 -5.20 -13.84
CA ARG A 128 -8.68 -5.35 -12.39
C ARG A 128 -9.92 -6.02 -11.79
N ALA A 129 -11.11 -5.73 -12.32
CA ALA A 129 -12.36 -6.38 -11.92
C ALA A 129 -12.43 -7.84 -12.39
N SER A 130 -11.93 -8.16 -13.59
CA SER A 130 -11.91 -9.54 -14.10
C SER A 130 -10.93 -10.42 -13.32
N ARG A 131 -9.77 -9.88 -12.91
CA ARG A 131 -8.82 -10.60 -12.04
C ARG A 131 -9.37 -10.90 -10.64
N ALA A 132 -10.32 -10.09 -10.15
CA ALA A 132 -10.98 -10.35 -8.86
C ALA A 132 -12.11 -11.40 -8.97
N LEU A 133 -12.68 -11.59 -10.16
CA LEU A 133 -13.86 -12.44 -10.38
C LEU A 133 -13.52 -13.83 -10.96
N VAL A 134 -12.29 -14.06 -11.40
CA VAL A 134 -11.83 -15.37 -11.91
C VAL A 134 -10.66 -15.89 -11.06
N PRO A 135 -10.94 -16.62 -9.96
CA PRO A 135 -9.91 -17.23 -9.13
C PRO A 135 -9.11 -18.34 -9.85
N GLU A 136 -9.58 -18.82 -11.01
CA GLU A 136 -8.99 -20.00 -11.68
C GLU A 136 -7.97 -19.66 -12.79
N ALA A 137 -7.81 -18.39 -13.18
CA ALA A 137 -6.83 -18.02 -14.21
C ALA A 137 -5.38 -17.95 -13.69
N THR A 138 -5.19 -17.99 -12.37
CA THR A 138 -3.87 -18.08 -11.71
C THR A 138 -3.24 -19.47 -11.80
N ALA A 139 -3.97 -20.50 -12.27
CA ALA A 139 -3.45 -21.86 -12.38
C ALA A 139 -2.50 -22.10 -13.58
N ARG A 140 -2.39 -21.16 -14.53
CA ARG A 140 -1.47 -21.28 -15.70
C ARG A 140 -0.45 -20.15 -15.85
N SER A 141 -0.44 -19.16 -14.96
CA SER A 141 0.76 -18.35 -14.80
C SER A 141 1.70 -19.12 -13.90
N ARG A 142 2.67 -19.81 -14.52
CA ARG A 142 3.86 -20.29 -13.82
C ARG A 142 4.55 -19.07 -13.22
N ALA A 143 4.24 -18.77 -11.97
CA ALA A 143 4.96 -17.80 -11.16
C ALA A 143 6.40 -18.33 -11.03
N VAL A 144 7.27 -17.80 -11.87
CA VAL A 144 8.69 -17.74 -11.58
C VAL A 144 8.89 -16.35 -10.98
N ASN A 145 8.84 -16.34 -9.64
CA ASN A 145 9.13 -15.25 -8.70
C ASN A 145 8.37 -13.93 -8.85
#